data_AF-A0A956LGJ3-F1
#
_entry.id   AF-A0A956LGJ3-F1
#
_cell.length_a   1.000
_cell.length_b   1.000
_cell.length_c   1.000
_cell.angle_alpha   90.00
_cell.angle_beta   90.00
_cell.angle_gamma   90.00
#
_symmetry.space_group_name_H-M   'P 1'
#
loop_
_entity.id
_entity.type
_entity.pdbx_description
1 polymer ?
#
loop_
_entity_poly.entity_id
_entity_poly.type
_entity_poly.pdbx_seq_one_letter_code
_entity_poly.pdbx_strand_id
1 'polypeptide(L)'
;AIVGPIVVAMIVAALIHAVSASARPWYGDPSATRLALLSACLLGLAPALSLAELRADARALAGVTWVLWSALGLLLALTIPGVSVVFTVPAVAGVLGLALAHGAAPASSRAAIGLALGPCLVALLWTQLAYGLEQAFGLGAPMTLATVYALALAAMTPTLALAWTRPRTLTAALAVVTLALALHASRQPEFTDSVRQPLNITLAEDHSQTPPRARWIASAWGSGETLPAALRQLAPFERERLDEAPWDGRTVHAAPAEPSPKVPPASLETLQETREGELRVLRVRLRASHGVGAHWLSLPAARLAELSLVTPTPRVIPPELRGDQARLTFFGVPDEGVELVLRIRGAAPVDVAVVDAAYGLPERAAALARARDATAMPRQFGDMHLITTITSL
;
A
#
# COMPACT_ATOMS: atom_id res chain seq x y z
N ALA A 1 -29.29 -7.16 5.36
CA ALA A 1 -28.44 -7.72 4.30
C ALA A 1 -27.02 -7.12 4.26
N ILE A 2 -26.79 -5.85 4.64
CA ILE A 2 -25.45 -5.20 4.52
C ILE A 2 -24.70 -5.13 5.86
N VAL A 3 -25.34 -4.63 6.93
CA VAL A 3 -24.67 -4.36 8.22
C VAL A 3 -24.13 -5.64 8.87
N GLY A 4 -24.94 -6.70 8.94
CA GLY A 4 -24.54 -7.99 9.52
C GLY A 4 -23.26 -8.56 8.91
N PRO A 5 -23.17 -8.71 7.57
CA PRO A 5 -21.94 -9.14 6.91
C PRO A 5 -20.71 -8.32 7.24
N ILE A 6 -20.82 -6.98 7.30
CA ILE A 6 -19.70 -6.09 7.61
C ILE A 6 -19.24 -6.31 9.05
N VAL A 7 -20.16 -6.32 10.01
CA VAL A 7 -19.84 -6.48 11.44
C VAL A 7 -19.15 -7.83 11.68
N VAL A 8 -19.70 -8.92 11.15
CA VAL A 8 -19.12 -10.26 11.35
C VAL A 8 -17.75 -10.38 10.69
N ALA A 9 -17.57 -9.84 9.48
CA ALA A 9 -16.25 -9.81 8.82
C ALA A 9 -15.21 -9.00 9.60
N MET A 10 -15.60 -7.87 10.20
CA MET A 10 -14.71 -7.07 11.05
C MET A 10 -14.31 -7.81 12.33
N ILE A 11 -15.23 -8.53 12.96
CA ILE A 11 -14.92 -9.38 14.12
C ILE A 11 -13.91 -10.46 13.74
N VAL A 12 -14.11 -11.13 12.59
CA VAL A 12 -13.20 -12.17 12.10
C VAL A 12 -11.82 -11.59 11.75
N ALA A 13 -11.76 -10.44 11.08
CA ALA A 13 -10.50 -9.76 10.80
C ALA A 13 -9.75 -9.38 12.10
N ALA A 14 -10.46 -8.84 13.08
CA ALA A 14 -9.90 -8.51 14.40
C ALA A 14 -9.39 -9.75 15.13
N LEU A 15 -10.11 -10.87 15.05
CA LEU A 15 -9.68 -12.16 15.62
C LEU A 15 -8.40 -12.68 14.96
N ILE A 16 -8.33 -12.65 13.62
CA ILE A 16 -7.14 -13.07 12.86
C ILE A 16 -5.92 -12.23 13.30
N HIS A 17 -6.09 -10.92 13.39
CA HIS A 17 -5.04 -10.01 13.88
C HIS A 17 -4.62 -10.30 15.33
N ALA A 18 -5.58 -10.44 16.24
CA ALA A 18 -5.30 -10.68 17.65
C ALA A 18 -4.53 -11.99 17.89
N VAL A 19 -4.80 -13.02 17.09
CA VAL A 19 -4.17 -14.35 17.24
C VAL A 19 -2.81 -14.43 16.52
N SER A 20 -2.65 -13.79 15.37
CA SER A 20 -1.45 -13.96 14.53
C SER A 20 -0.19 -13.28 15.05
N ALA A 21 -0.31 -12.31 15.98
CA ALA A 21 0.78 -11.41 16.41
C ALA A 21 1.51 -10.67 15.26
N SER A 22 0.96 -10.73 14.04
CA SER A 22 1.39 -9.99 12.85
C SER A 22 0.33 -8.94 12.55
N ALA A 23 0.74 -7.75 12.12
CA ALA A 23 -0.22 -6.77 11.59
C ALA A 23 -0.58 -7.03 10.12
N ARG A 24 -0.01 -8.06 9.46
CA ARG A 24 -0.36 -8.48 8.09
C ARG A 24 -0.35 -10.01 7.89
N PRO A 25 -1.13 -10.78 8.67
CA PRO A 25 -1.13 -12.24 8.64
C PRO A 25 -1.54 -12.86 7.30
N TRP A 26 -2.12 -12.08 6.40
CA TRP A 26 -2.55 -12.51 5.08
C TRP A 26 -1.50 -12.39 3.98
N TYR A 27 -0.32 -11.83 4.27
CA TYR A 27 0.61 -11.46 3.21
C TYR A 27 1.21 -12.69 2.52
N GLY A 28 1.62 -13.70 3.29
CA GLY A 28 2.22 -14.95 2.76
C GLY A 28 1.23 -15.82 1.97
N ASP A 29 0.01 -15.97 2.48
CA ASP A 29 -1.11 -16.64 1.78
C ASP A 29 -2.43 -15.88 2.02
N PRO A 30 -2.91 -15.10 1.04
CA PRO A 30 -4.14 -14.33 1.21
C PRO A 30 -5.40 -15.21 1.11
N SER A 31 -5.30 -16.44 0.61
CA SER A 31 -6.48 -17.26 0.28
C SER A 31 -7.32 -17.61 1.50
N ALA A 32 -6.69 -18.03 2.60
CA ALA A 32 -7.36 -18.37 3.84
C ALA A 32 -8.10 -17.16 4.43
N THR A 33 -7.45 -16.00 4.45
CA THR A 33 -8.05 -14.75 4.96
C THR A 33 -9.20 -14.29 4.06
N ARG A 34 -9.03 -14.35 2.74
CA ARG A 34 -10.09 -14.00 1.77
C ARG A 34 -11.32 -14.87 1.96
N LEU A 35 -11.12 -16.19 2.06
CA LEU A 35 -12.22 -17.14 2.29
C LEU A 35 -12.87 -16.93 3.65
N ALA A 36 -12.09 -16.66 4.71
CA ALA A 36 -12.62 -16.34 6.04
C ALA A 36 -13.49 -15.08 6.03
N LEU A 37 -13.06 -14.02 5.34
CA LEU A 37 -13.83 -12.78 5.21
C LEU A 37 -15.12 -13.01 4.41
N LEU A 38 -15.05 -13.73 3.29
CA LEU A 38 -16.23 -14.05 2.49
C LEU A 38 -17.24 -14.93 3.28
N SER A 39 -16.76 -15.95 3.98
CA SER A 39 -17.61 -16.82 4.80
C SER A 39 -18.20 -16.07 6.00
N ALA A 40 -17.45 -15.13 6.59
CA ALA A 40 -17.94 -14.23 7.63
C ALA A 40 -19.05 -13.31 7.11
N CYS A 41 -18.91 -12.76 5.90
CA CYS A 41 -19.96 -11.99 5.27
C CYS A 41 -21.22 -12.83 5.02
N LEU A 42 -21.07 -14.06 4.52
CA LEU A 42 -22.20 -15.00 4.36
C LEU A 42 -22.86 -15.34 5.70
N LEU A 43 -22.08 -15.57 6.75
CA LEU A 43 -22.58 -15.81 8.10
C LEU A 43 -23.38 -14.61 8.62
N GLY A 44 -22.86 -13.39 8.44
CA GLY A 44 -23.57 -12.16 8.81
C GLY A 44 -24.84 -11.89 8.00
N LEU A 45 -24.98 -12.52 6.82
CA LEU A 45 -26.19 -12.45 5.98
C LEU A 45 -27.30 -13.39 6.48
N ALA A 46 -26.96 -14.47 7.19
CA ALA A 46 -27.90 -15.51 7.63
C ALA A 46 -29.15 -14.99 8.37
N PRO A 47 -29.08 -13.98 9.26
CA PRO A 47 -30.27 -13.41 9.89
C PRO A 47 -31.22 -12.76 8.87
N ALA A 48 -30.68 -12.09 7.84
CA ALA A 48 -31.49 -11.46 6.80
C ALA A 48 -32.17 -12.52 5.92
N LEU A 49 -31.48 -13.62 5.61
CA LEU A 49 -32.06 -14.75 4.87
C LEU A 49 -33.18 -15.45 5.65
N SER A 50 -32.96 -15.66 6.96
CA SER A 50 -33.97 -16.26 7.84
C SER A 50 -35.21 -15.37 7.98
N LEU A 51 -35.05 -14.04 8.00
CA LEU A 51 -36.18 -13.10 8.02
C LEU A 51 -36.91 -13.04 6.67
N ALA A 52 -36.17 -13.14 5.56
CA ALA A 52 -36.71 -13.17 4.21
C ALA A 52 -37.60 -14.41 3.99
N GLU A 53 -37.14 -15.59 4.43
CA GLU A 53 -37.89 -16.85 4.39
C GLU A 53 -39.26 -16.74 5.08
N LEU A 54 -39.32 -16.01 6.20
CA LEU A 54 -40.54 -15.89 7.00
C LEU A 54 -41.58 -14.91 6.45
N ARG A 55 -41.19 -13.98 5.56
CA ARG A 55 -41.99 -12.76 5.33
C ARG A 55 -42.22 -12.35 3.89
N ALA A 56 -41.47 -12.87 2.91
CA ALA A 56 -41.52 -12.29 1.58
C ALA A 56 -41.38 -13.30 0.43
N ASP A 57 -42.20 -13.08 -0.61
CA ASP A 57 -42.00 -13.68 -1.93
C ASP A 57 -40.63 -13.24 -2.48
N ALA A 58 -39.83 -14.21 -2.95
CA ALA A 58 -38.53 -13.96 -3.55
C ALA A 58 -38.59 -12.95 -4.70
N ARG A 59 -39.70 -12.90 -5.45
CA ARG A 59 -39.91 -11.90 -6.51
C ARG A 59 -40.06 -10.49 -5.95
N ALA A 60 -40.78 -10.33 -4.84
CA ALA A 60 -40.92 -9.03 -4.17
C ALA A 60 -39.57 -8.55 -3.63
N LEU A 61 -38.79 -9.45 -3.00
CA LEU A 61 -37.43 -9.14 -2.54
C LEU A 61 -36.50 -8.75 -3.68
N ALA A 62 -36.55 -9.47 -4.80
CA ALA A 62 -35.80 -9.12 -6.00
C ALA A 62 -36.23 -7.76 -6.57
N GLY A 63 -37.53 -7.47 -6.63
CA GLY A 63 -38.05 -6.17 -7.05
C GLY A 63 -37.49 -5.02 -6.21
N VAL A 64 -37.58 -5.12 -4.88
CA VAL A 64 -37.03 -4.11 -3.96
C VAL A 64 -35.51 -3.97 -4.14
N THR A 65 -34.81 -5.09 -4.27
CA THR A 65 -33.35 -5.09 -4.48
C THR A 65 -32.97 -4.32 -5.74
N TRP A 66 -33.59 -4.60 -6.88
CA TRP A 66 -33.24 -3.94 -8.14
C TRP A 66 -33.69 -2.48 -8.20
N VAL A 67 -34.76 -2.10 -7.50
CA VAL A 67 -35.14 -0.69 -7.32
C VAL A 67 -34.07 0.06 -6.53
N LEU A 68 -33.60 -0.50 -5.41
CA LEU A 68 -32.52 0.11 -4.62
C LEU A 68 -31.21 0.22 -5.40
N TRP A 69 -30.85 -0.82 -6.15
CA TRP A 69 -29.67 -0.80 -7.02
C TRP A 69 -29.79 0.24 -8.14
N SER A 70 -30.97 0.39 -8.75
CA SER A 70 -31.24 1.43 -9.74
C SER A 70 -31.10 2.83 -9.14
N ALA A 71 -31.64 3.04 -7.93
CA ALA A 71 -31.54 4.31 -7.21
C ALA A 71 -30.08 4.66 -6.87
N LEU A 72 -29.30 3.68 -6.40
CA LEU A 72 -27.86 3.86 -6.15
C LEU A 72 -27.09 4.18 -7.43
N GLY A 73 -27.37 3.47 -8.52
CA GLY A 73 -26.79 3.73 -9.84
C GLY A 73 -27.07 5.16 -10.32
N LEU A 74 -28.32 5.62 -10.18
CA LEU A 74 -28.71 6.99 -10.54
C LEU A 74 -28.00 8.04 -9.67
N LEU A 75 -27.98 7.84 -8.34
CA LEU A 75 -27.31 8.76 -7.42
C LEU A 75 -25.80 8.86 -7.72
N LEU A 76 -25.16 7.73 -8.00
CA LEU A 76 -23.74 7.70 -8.36
C LEU A 76 -23.49 8.26 -9.75
N ALA A 77 -24.42 8.14 -10.70
CA ALA A 77 -24.30 8.78 -12.00
C ALA A 77 -24.22 10.31 -11.90
N LEU A 78 -24.88 10.89 -10.89
CA LEU A 78 -24.86 12.34 -10.64
C LEU A 78 -23.61 12.82 -9.90
N THR A 79 -23.00 11.97 -9.08
CA THR A 79 -21.89 12.36 -8.17
C THR A 79 -20.54 11.85 -8.64
N ILE A 80 -20.47 10.60 -9.11
CA ILE A 80 -19.26 9.92 -9.56
C ILE A 80 -19.61 9.04 -10.79
N PRO A 81 -19.76 9.63 -11.99
CA PRO A 81 -20.30 8.94 -13.16
C PRO A 81 -19.62 7.60 -13.47
N GLY A 82 -18.30 7.51 -13.28
CA GLY A 82 -17.51 6.29 -13.51
C GLY A 82 -17.89 5.09 -12.63
N VAL A 83 -18.42 5.31 -11.43
CA VAL A 83 -18.82 4.22 -10.50
C VAL A 83 -20.26 3.77 -10.74
N SER A 84 -21.10 4.60 -11.35
CA SER A 84 -22.52 4.29 -11.59
C SER A 84 -22.73 2.97 -12.36
N VAL A 85 -21.81 2.63 -13.28
CA VAL A 85 -21.90 1.44 -14.12
C VAL A 85 -21.93 0.14 -13.32
N VAL A 86 -21.25 0.07 -12.16
CA VAL A 86 -21.21 -1.14 -11.33
C VAL A 86 -22.54 -1.44 -10.64
N PHE A 87 -23.47 -0.47 -10.62
CA PHE A 87 -24.84 -0.63 -10.10
C PHE A 87 -25.88 -0.70 -11.23
N THR A 88 -25.78 0.20 -12.21
CA THR A 88 -26.78 0.32 -13.29
C THR A 88 -26.83 -0.93 -14.17
N VAL A 89 -25.69 -1.52 -14.54
CA VAL A 89 -25.67 -2.70 -15.41
C VAL A 89 -26.33 -3.92 -14.75
N PRO A 90 -25.97 -4.31 -13.50
CA PRO A 90 -26.70 -5.36 -12.80
C PRO A 90 -28.18 -5.04 -12.55
N ALA A 91 -28.52 -3.77 -12.29
CA ALA A 91 -29.91 -3.36 -12.08
C ALA A 91 -30.77 -3.58 -13.33
N VAL A 92 -30.30 -3.15 -14.51
CA VAL A 92 -30.98 -3.40 -15.79
C VAL A 92 -31.17 -4.90 -16.02
N ALA A 93 -30.11 -5.69 -15.80
CA ALA A 93 -30.18 -7.14 -15.93
C ALA A 93 -31.14 -7.79 -14.93
N GLY A 94 -31.20 -7.28 -13.69
CA GLY A 94 -32.16 -7.72 -12.68
C GLY A 94 -33.61 -7.42 -13.07
N VAL A 95 -33.88 -6.23 -13.63
CA VAL A 95 -35.20 -5.85 -14.14
C VAL A 95 -35.61 -6.71 -15.34
N LEU A 96 -34.71 -6.92 -16.31
CA LEU A 96 -34.95 -7.83 -17.43
C LEU A 96 -35.18 -9.26 -16.95
N GLY A 97 -34.42 -9.70 -15.95
CA GLY A 97 -34.59 -10.99 -15.28
C GLY A 97 -35.96 -11.15 -14.61
N LEU A 98 -36.44 -10.12 -13.92
CA LEU A 98 -37.79 -10.08 -13.34
C LEU A 98 -38.88 -10.12 -14.42
N ALA A 99 -38.70 -9.39 -15.53
CA ALA A 99 -39.61 -9.43 -16.67
C ALA A 99 -39.68 -10.83 -17.30
N LEU A 100 -38.52 -11.50 -17.43
CA LEU A 100 -38.46 -12.90 -17.87
C LEU A 100 -39.16 -13.84 -16.88
N ALA A 101 -39.00 -13.64 -15.58
CA ALA A 101 -39.65 -14.46 -14.56
C ALA A 101 -41.16 -14.18 -14.41
N HIS A 102 -41.68 -13.08 -14.97
CA HIS A 102 -43.08 -12.70 -14.89
C HIS A 102 -43.99 -13.73 -15.56
N GLY A 103 -45.05 -14.14 -14.87
CA GLY A 103 -45.99 -15.18 -15.35
C GLY A 103 -45.44 -16.62 -15.38
N ALA A 104 -44.15 -16.82 -15.08
CA ALA A 104 -43.58 -18.17 -15.01
C ALA A 104 -44.00 -18.87 -13.71
N ALA A 105 -44.09 -20.20 -13.69
CA ALA A 105 -44.30 -20.95 -12.45
C ALA A 105 -43.07 -20.78 -11.51
N PRO A 106 -43.24 -20.71 -10.18
CA PRO A 106 -42.12 -20.46 -9.24
C PRO A 106 -40.95 -21.46 -9.37
N ALA A 107 -41.26 -22.73 -9.67
CA ALA A 107 -40.25 -23.80 -9.85
C ALA A 107 -39.76 -23.97 -11.29
N SER A 108 -40.16 -23.10 -12.23
CA SER A 108 -39.74 -23.22 -13.63
C SER A 108 -38.29 -22.76 -13.82
N SER A 109 -37.58 -23.40 -14.77
CA SER A 109 -36.24 -22.99 -15.20
C SER A 109 -36.21 -21.52 -15.65
N ARG A 110 -37.28 -21.05 -16.30
CA ARG A 110 -37.46 -19.65 -16.71
C ARG A 110 -37.46 -18.69 -15.51
N ALA A 111 -38.15 -19.01 -14.42
CA ALA A 111 -38.14 -18.19 -13.21
C ALA A 111 -36.75 -18.18 -12.55
N ALA A 112 -36.08 -19.35 -12.49
CA ALA A 112 -34.73 -19.46 -11.94
C ALA A 112 -33.69 -18.65 -12.73
N ILE A 113 -33.70 -18.76 -14.08
CA ILE A 113 -32.81 -17.98 -14.96
C ILE A 113 -33.08 -16.49 -14.80
N GLY A 114 -34.35 -16.07 -14.78
CA GLY A 114 -34.73 -14.68 -14.61
C GLY A 114 -34.23 -14.10 -13.29
N LEU A 115 -34.39 -14.82 -12.17
CA LEU A 115 -33.91 -14.37 -10.86
C LEU A 115 -32.39 -14.39 -10.72
N ALA A 116 -31.68 -15.24 -11.49
CA ALA A 116 -30.22 -15.36 -11.45
C ALA A 116 -29.48 -14.32 -12.30
N LEU A 117 -30.14 -13.69 -13.28
CA LEU A 117 -29.47 -12.80 -14.25
C LEU A 117 -28.77 -11.60 -13.59
N GLY A 118 -29.49 -10.83 -12.76
CA GLY A 118 -28.93 -9.70 -12.02
C GLY A 118 -27.81 -10.12 -11.05
N PRO A 119 -28.03 -11.11 -10.17
CA PRO A 119 -27.01 -11.61 -9.24
C PRO A 119 -25.74 -12.11 -9.93
N CYS A 120 -25.85 -12.76 -11.10
CA CYS A 120 -24.69 -13.18 -11.88
C CYS A 120 -23.84 -11.99 -12.36
N LEU A 121 -24.46 -10.89 -12.82
CA LEU A 121 -23.71 -9.69 -13.19
C LEU A 121 -23.13 -8.97 -11.98
N VAL A 122 -23.83 -8.95 -10.84
CA VAL A 122 -23.26 -8.45 -9.58
C VAL A 122 -22.02 -9.27 -9.21
N ALA A 123 -22.12 -10.60 -9.19
CA ALA A 123 -20.99 -11.46 -8.87
C ALA A 123 -19.81 -11.21 -9.82
N LEU A 124 -20.05 -11.07 -11.14
CA LEU A 124 -18.99 -10.78 -12.11
C LEU A 124 -18.31 -9.43 -11.85
N LEU A 125 -19.07 -8.33 -11.77
CA LEU A 125 -18.51 -6.99 -11.64
C LEU A 125 -17.91 -6.73 -10.25
N TRP A 126 -18.59 -7.17 -9.18
CA TRP A 126 -18.16 -6.91 -7.81
C TRP A 126 -17.02 -7.82 -7.37
N THR A 127 -16.88 -9.03 -7.96
CA THR A 127 -15.67 -9.85 -7.72
C THR A 127 -14.43 -9.20 -8.33
N GLN A 128 -14.55 -8.62 -9.53
CA GLN A 128 -13.44 -7.86 -10.14
C GLN A 128 -13.09 -6.62 -9.30
N LEU A 129 -14.09 -5.90 -8.81
CA LEU A 129 -13.90 -4.76 -7.91
C LEU A 129 -13.21 -5.19 -6.60
N ALA A 130 -13.69 -6.27 -5.97
CA ALA A 130 -13.09 -6.80 -4.74
C ALA A 130 -11.63 -7.20 -4.97
N TYR A 131 -11.34 -7.89 -6.08
CA TYR A 131 -9.97 -8.26 -6.46
C TYR A 131 -9.09 -7.03 -6.67
N GLY A 132 -9.56 -6.02 -7.41
CA GLY A 132 -8.81 -4.78 -7.62
C GLY A 132 -8.52 -4.02 -6.33
N LEU A 133 -9.50 -3.96 -5.42
CA LEU A 133 -9.33 -3.33 -4.10
C LEU A 133 -8.37 -4.14 -3.21
N GLU A 134 -8.42 -5.47 -3.27
CA GLU A 134 -7.45 -6.32 -2.59
C GLU A 134 -6.05 -6.11 -3.13
N GLN A 135 -5.86 -5.96 -4.45
CA GLN A 135 -4.55 -5.65 -5.03
C GLN A 135 -4.05 -4.25 -4.59
N ALA A 136 -4.94 -3.27 -4.50
CA ALA A 136 -4.59 -1.90 -4.13
C ALA A 136 -4.26 -1.74 -2.63
N PHE A 137 -5.05 -2.35 -1.76
CA PHE A 137 -4.96 -2.16 -0.30
C PHE A 137 -4.45 -3.39 0.45
N GLY A 138 -4.21 -4.50 -0.24
CA GLY A 138 -4.12 -5.81 0.39
C GLY A 138 -5.43 -6.18 1.09
N LEU A 139 -5.33 -7.10 2.05
CA LEU A 139 -6.42 -7.37 3.00
C LEU A 139 -6.33 -6.44 4.24
N GLY A 140 -5.51 -5.37 4.17
CA GLY A 140 -5.33 -4.38 5.24
C GLY A 140 -6.49 -3.41 5.43
N ALA A 141 -7.46 -3.43 4.52
CA ALA A 141 -8.70 -2.66 4.62
C ALA A 141 -9.92 -3.60 4.71
N PRO A 142 -10.06 -4.41 5.78
CA PRO A 142 -11.10 -5.43 5.88
C PRO A 142 -12.51 -4.84 5.80
N MET A 143 -12.72 -3.63 6.32
CA MET A 143 -14.02 -2.92 6.23
C MET A 143 -14.41 -2.60 4.79
N THR A 144 -13.45 -2.15 3.97
CA THR A 144 -13.68 -1.84 2.54
C THR A 144 -14.08 -3.10 1.78
N LEU A 145 -13.32 -4.19 1.95
CA LEU A 145 -13.62 -5.46 1.29
C LEU A 145 -14.93 -6.07 1.78
N ALA A 146 -15.19 -6.03 3.09
CA ALA A 146 -16.45 -6.51 3.67
C ALA A 146 -17.65 -5.72 3.14
N THR A 147 -17.51 -4.41 2.91
CA THR A 147 -18.56 -3.57 2.31
C THR A 147 -18.87 -4.02 0.88
N VAL A 148 -17.83 -4.30 0.08
CA VAL A 148 -17.98 -4.79 -1.30
C VAL A 148 -18.66 -6.16 -1.32
N TYR A 149 -18.21 -7.10 -0.48
CA TYR A 149 -18.86 -8.40 -0.35
C TYR A 149 -20.30 -8.29 0.17
N ALA A 150 -20.56 -7.43 1.15
CA ALA A 150 -21.88 -7.24 1.72
C ALA A 150 -22.87 -6.67 0.70
N LEU A 151 -22.45 -5.71 -0.13
CA LEU A 151 -23.28 -5.17 -1.21
C LEU A 151 -23.55 -6.22 -2.28
N ALA A 152 -22.51 -6.96 -2.70
CA ALA A 152 -22.68 -8.04 -3.67
C ALA A 152 -23.65 -9.11 -3.16
N LEU A 153 -23.45 -9.58 -1.93
CA LEU A 153 -24.32 -10.56 -1.27
C LEU A 153 -25.73 -10.03 -1.03
N ALA A 154 -25.90 -8.74 -0.74
CA ALA A 154 -27.22 -8.13 -0.61
C ALA A 154 -28.02 -8.28 -1.91
N ALA A 155 -27.39 -8.10 -3.08
CA ALA A 155 -28.05 -8.31 -4.37
C ALA A 155 -28.41 -9.78 -4.63
N MET A 156 -27.63 -10.71 -4.08
CA MET A 156 -27.87 -12.15 -4.17
C MET A 156 -28.90 -12.64 -3.14
N THR A 157 -29.36 -11.80 -2.21
CA THR A 157 -30.30 -12.21 -1.15
C THR A 157 -31.56 -12.90 -1.68
N PRO A 158 -32.24 -12.40 -2.75
CA PRO A 158 -33.46 -13.03 -3.24
C PRO A 158 -33.24 -14.46 -3.76
N THR A 159 -32.12 -14.72 -4.43
CA THR A 159 -31.78 -16.06 -4.94
C THR A 159 -31.28 -16.98 -3.84
N LEU A 160 -30.48 -16.46 -2.90
CA LEU A 160 -29.99 -17.22 -1.75
C LEU A 160 -31.13 -17.62 -0.81
N ALA A 161 -32.13 -16.76 -0.62
CA ALA A 161 -33.29 -17.06 0.21
C ALA A 161 -34.08 -18.30 -0.28
N LEU A 162 -34.17 -18.50 -1.60
CA LEU A 162 -34.81 -19.69 -2.19
C LEU A 162 -34.06 -20.99 -1.88
N ALA A 163 -32.73 -20.92 -1.71
CA ALA A 163 -31.90 -22.07 -1.39
C ALA A 163 -31.76 -22.30 0.13
N TRP A 164 -32.22 -21.36 0.96
CA TRP A 164 -31.97 -21.31 2.40
C TRP A 164 -32.93 -22.18 3.23
N THR A 165 -33.06 -23.46 2.88
CA THR A 165 -34.09 -24.37 3.44
C THR A 165 -33.80 -24.90 4.85
N ARG A 166 -32.57 -24.76 5.35
CA ARG A 166 -32.12 -25.27 6.67
C ARG A 166 -31.28 -24.22 7.40
N PRO A 167 -31.89 -23.11 7.84
CA PRO A 167 -31.16 -21.93 8.31
C PRO A 167 -30.22 -22.24 9.48
N ARG A 168 -30.65 -23.05 10.46
CA ARG A 168 -29.85 -23.35 11.66
C ARG A 168 -28.59 -24.17 11.34
N THR A 169 -28.73 -25.25 10.58
CA THR A 169 -27.60 -26.13 10.23
C THR A 169 -26.62 -25.45 9.29
N LEU A 170 -27.11 -24.69 8.30
CA LEU A 170 -26.25 -23.93 7.39
C LEU A 170 -25.50 -22.80 8.12
N THR A 171 -26.18 -22.08 9.02
CA THR A 171 -25.56 -21.03 9.84
C THR A 171 -24.48 -21.62 10.75
N ALA A 172 -24.76 -22.74 11.42
CA ALA A 172 -23.78 -23.43 12.25
C ALA A 172 -22.58 -23.93 11.42
N ALA A 173 -22.82 -24.51 10.25
CA ALA A 173 -21.75 -24.94 9.35
C ALA A 173 -20.88 -23.76 8.88
N LEU A 174 -21.50 -22.63 8.47
CA LEU A 174 -20.77 -21.42 8.10
C LEU A 174 -19.96 -20.84 9.25
N ALA A 175 -20.48 -20.88 10.49
CA ALA A 175 -19.75 -20.44 11.67
C ALA A 175 -18.50 -21.30 11.91
N VAL A 176 -18.64 -22.63 11.83
CA VAL A 176 -17.51 -23.57 11.95
C VAL A 176 -16.47 -23.35 10.84
N VAL A 177 -16.90 -23.24 9.59
CA VAL A 177 -16.02 -23.00 8.44
C VAL A 177 -15.28 -21.66 8.59
N THR A 178 -16.00 -20.60 8.96
CA THR A 178 -15.42 -19.26 9.16
C THR A 178 -14.37 -19.29 10.27
N LEU A 179 -14.67 -19.93 11.40
CA LEU A 179 -13.72 -20.05 12.51
C LEU A 179 -12.49 -20.88 12.12
N ALA A 180 -12.69 -22.00 11.41
CA ALA A 180 -11.59 -22.84 10.93
C ALA A 180 -10.67 -22.08 9.97
N LEU A 181 -11.23 -21.35 9.01
CA LEU A 181 -10.47 -20.51 8.07
C LEU A 181 -9.75 -19.37 8.76
N ALA A 182 -10.40 -18.71 9.73
CA ALA A 182 -9.78 -17.64 10.51
C ALA A 182 -8.60 -18.14 11.34
N LEU A 183 -8.74 -19.32 11.98
CA LEU A 183 -7.66 -19.95 12.74
C LEU A 183 -6.53 -20.46 11.84
N HIS A 184 -6.86 -20.93 10.63
CA HIS A 184 -5.87 -21.30 9.65
C HIS A 184 -5.08 -20.07 9.16
N ALA A 185 -5.80 -19.00 8.80
CA ALA A 185 -5.21 -17.72 8.38
C ALA A 185 -4.30 -17.11 9.45
N SER A 186 -4.68 -17.18 10.73
CA SER A 186 -3.86 -16.61 11.81
C SER A 186 -2.55 -17.37 12.09
N ARG A 187 -2.40 -18.58 11.53
CA ARG A 187 -1.19 -19.41 11.66
C ARG A 187 -0.31 -19.39 10.41
N GLN A 188 -0.72 -18.67 9.36
CA GLN A 188 0.09 -18.55 8.17
C GLN A 188 1.30 -17.65 8.44
N PRO A 189 2.48 -17.99 7.91
CA PRO A 189 3.63 -17.11 8.01
C PRO A 189 3.37 -15.82 7.23
N GLU A 190 3.82 -14.67 7.77
CA GLU A 190 3.67 -13.38 7.10
C GLU A 190 4.43 -13.36 5.76
N PHE A 191 5.55 -14.08 5.67
CA PHE A 191 6.39 -14.15 4.47
C PHE A 191 6.68 -15.61 4.09
N THR A 192 6.71 -15.87 2.79
CA THR A 192 7.00 -17.17 2.17
C THR A 192 8.03 -17.00 1.05
N ASP A 193 8.54 -18.10 0.50
CA ASP A 193 9.50 -18.04 -0.62
C ASP A 193 8.92 -17.35 -1.87
N SER A 194 7.60 -17.47 -2.06
CA SER A 194 6.85 -16.81 -3.14
C SER A 194 6.46 -15.37 -2.80
N VAL A 195 6.32 -15.03 -1.52
CA VAL A 195 5.95 -13.69 -1.05
C VAL A 195 6.94 -13.25 0.02
N ARG A 196 8.03 -12.63 -0.44
CA ARG A 196 9.17 -12.29 0.42
C ARG A 196 9.01 -10.94 1.10
N GLN A 197 9.53 -10.84 2.31
CA GLN A 197 9.71 -9.61 3.07
C GLN A 197 10.55 -8.62 2.25
N PRO A 198 10.03 -7.41 1.99
CA PRO A 198 10.86 -6.33 1.49
C PRO A 198 11.87 -5.93 2.54
N LEU A 199 13.15 -6.11 2.22
CA LEU A 199 14.26 -5.84 3.12
C LEU A 199 15.44 -5.28 2.32
N ASN A 200 15.70 -4.00 2.50
CA ASN A 200 16.86 -3.34 1.91
C ASN A 200 17.93 -3.17 2.98
N ILE A 201 19.17 -3.43 2.60
CA ILE A 201 20.35 -3.15 3.40
C ILE A 201 21.02 -1.92 2.79
N THR A 202 21.35 -0.96 3.64
CA THR A 202 21.97 0.29 3.21
C THR A 202 23.24 0.49 4.02
N LEU A 203 24.36 0.74 3.36
CA LEU A 203 25.51 1.35 4.02
C LEU A 203 25.30 2.86 4.00
N ALA A 204 25.18 3.47 5.17
CA ALA A 204 25.08 4.92 5.30
C ALA A 204 26.39 5.47 5.85
N GLU A 205 26.99 6.43 5.14
CA GLU A 205 28.19 7.13 5.56
C GLU A 205 27.93 8.62 5.66
N ASP A 206 28.18 9.20 6.83
CA ASP A 206 28.16 10.63 7.06
C ASP A 206 29.60 11.17 7.04
N HIS A 207 29.91 11.90 5.97
CA HIS A 207 31.19 12.57 5.72
C HIS A 207 31.17 14.05 6.14
N SER A 208 30.11 14.53 6.80
CA SER A 208 30.08 15.87 7.39
C SER A 208 31.01 16.01 8.61
N GLN A 209 31.47 14.88 9.18
CA GLN A 209 32.33 14.83 10.36
C GLN A 209 33.69 14.19 10.03
N THR A 210 34.72 14.55 10.81
CA THR A 210 36.05 13.95 10.73
C THR A 210 36.40 13.31 12.08
N PRO A 211 36.53 11.97 12.17
CA PRO A 211 36.41 10.99 11.09
C PRO A 211 34.96 10.77 10.62
N PRO A 212 34.75 10.29 9.37
CA PRO A 212 33.41 9.93 8.88
C PRO A 212 32.76 8.88 9.77
N ARG A 213 31.43 8.94 9.89
CA ARG A 213 30.63 7.93 10.60
C ARG A 213 29.99 7.00 9.59
N ALA A 214 29.91 5.71 9.89
CA ALA A 214 29.25 4.74 9.02
C ALA A 214 28.33 3.80 9.79
N ARG A 215 27.23 3.42 9.17
CA ARG A 215 26.21 2.53 9.74
C ARG A 215 25.63 1.60 8.69
N TRP A 216 25.36 0.37 9.08
CA TRP A 216 24.47 -0.51 8.34
C TRP A 216 23.04 -0.20 8.74
N ILE A 217 22.16 -0.03 7.76
CA ILE A 217 20.74 0.21 7.98
C ILE A 217 19.96 -0.89 7.27
N ALA A 218 19.23 -1.69 8.04
CA ALA A 218 18.31 -2.67 7.53
C ALA A 218 16.88 -2.11 7.59
N SER A 219 16.30 -1.83 6.44
CA SER A 219 14.94 -1.32 6.30
C SER A 219 14.02 -2.48 5.93
N ALA A 220 13.34 -3.05 6.93
CA ALA A 220 12.27 -4.01 6.73
C ALA A 220 10.93 -3.26 6.59
N TRP A 221 10.12 -3.61 5.59
CA TRP A 221 8.74 -3.11 5.49
C TRP A 221 7.75 -4.20 5.88
N GLY A 222 6.80 -3.85 6.74
CA GLY A 222 5.77 -4.79 7.19
C GLY A 222 5.51 -4.66 8.68
N SER A 223 4.76 -5.61 9.20
CA SER A 223 4.29 -5.55 10.59
C SER A 223 5.21 -6.24 11.58
N GLY A 224 6.01 -7.18 11.11
CA GLY A 224 7.16 -7.70 11.82
C GLY A 224 8.43 -7.06 11.30
N GLU A 225 8.74 -5.82 11.71
CA GLU A 225 10.08 -5.21 11.54
C GLU A 225 11.24 -6.08 12.07
N THR A 226 10.94 -7.26 12.61
CA THR A 226 11.89 -8.32 12.88
C THR A 226 12.75 -8.62 11.64
N LEU A 227 14.05 -8.41 11.82
CA LEU A 227 15.05 -8.84 10.86
C LEU A 227 15.24 -10.37 10.92
N PRO A 228 15.53 -11.02 9.77
CA PRO A 228 15.98 -12.41 9.72
C PRO A 228 17.04 -12.70 10.78
N ALA A 229 16.95 -13.86 11.44
CA ALA A 229 17.85 -14.23 12.53
C ALA A 229 19.32 -14.19 12.10
N ALA A 230 19.61 -14.60 10.86
CA ALA A 230 20.96 -14.56 10.29
C ALA A 230 21.54 -13.14 10.23
N LEU A 231 20.73 -12.12 9.88
CA LEU A 231 21.18 -10.73 9.84
C LEU A 231 21.50 -10.19 11.24
N ARG A 232 20.67 -10.52 12.24
CA ARG A 232 20.90 -10.13 13.64
C ARG A 232 22.14 -10.76 14.26
N GLN A 233 22.61 -11.89 13.73
CA GLN A 233 23.83 -12.55 14.18
C GLN A 233 25.10 -11.94 13.56
N LEU A 234 24.99 -11.33 12.38
CA LEU A 234 26.14 -10.74 11.69
C LEU A 234 26.48 -9.33 12.16
N ALA A 235 25.48 -8.57 12.60
CA ALA A 235 25.68 -7.23 13.13
C ALA A 235 24.66 -6.91 14.24
N PRO A 236 25.03 -6.09 15.23
CA PRO A 236 24.17 -5.72 16.34
C PRO A 236 23.14 -4.67 15.89
N PHE A 237 22.16 -5.10 15.10
CA PHE A 237 21.09 -4.24 14.62
C PHE A 237 20.12 -3.88 15.74
N GLU A 238 20.04 -2.59 16.08
CA GLU A 238 19.14 -2.03 17.07
C GLU A 238 18.10 -1.13 16.41
N ARG A 239 16.92 -1.01 17.03
CA ARG A 239 15.90 -0.07 16.56
C ARG A 239 16.30 1.33 16.99
N GLU A 240 16.56 2.19 16.01
CA GLU A 240 16.98 3.57 16.22
C GLU A 240 16.11 4.50 15.38
N ARG A 241 15.78 5.68 15.92
CA ARG A 241 15.19 6.77 15.16
C ARG A 241 16.30 7.62 14.58
N LEU A 242 16.38 7.69 13.25
CA LEU A 242 17.36 8.52 12.54
C LEU A 242 16.70 9.83 12.12
N ASP A 243 17.04 10.93 12.80
CA ASP A 243 16.55 12.28 12.46
C ASP A 243 17.36 12.92 11.32
N GLU A 244 18.53 12.38 10.98
CA GLU A 244 19.40 12.85 9.91
C GLU A 244 18.86 12.53 8.50
N ALA A 245 19.16 13.39 7.53
CA ALA A 245 18.83 13.15 6.13
C ALA A 245 19.58 11.90 5.61
N PRO A 246 18.95 11.06 4.77
CA PRO A 246 17.61 11.17 4.18
C PRO A 246 16.47 10.46 4.95
N TRP A 247 16.68 10.10 6.23
CA TRP A 247 15.72 9.31 7.01
C TRP A 247 14.66 10.15 7.70
N ASP A 248 14.90 11.44 7.94
CA ASP A 248 13.91 12.44 8.34
C ASP A 248 13.03 11.98 9.54
N GLY A 249 13.63 11.36 10.55
CA GLY A 249 12.98 10.90 11.78
C GLY A 249 12.35 9.50 11.70
N ARG A 250 12.73 8.69 10.71
CA ARG A 250 12.27 7.30 10.59
C ARG A 250 12.95 6.38 11.60
N THR A 251 12.17 5.47 12.17
CA THR A 251 12.70 4.33 12.93
C THR A 251 13.18 3.26 11.96
N VAL A 252 14.44 2.84 12.11
CA VAL A 252 15.07 1.80 11.30
C VAL A 252 15.83 0.82 12.20
N HIS A 253 16.32 -0.28 11.62
CA HIS A 253 17.31 -1.10 12.29
C HIS A 253 18.71 -0.66 11.87
N ALA A 254 19.50 -0.14 12.80
CA ALA A 254 20.85 0.35 12.55
C ALA A 254 21.88 -0.48 13.30
N ALA A 255 23.05 -0.69 12.69
CA ALA A 255 24.22 -1.27 13.34
C ALA A 255 25.47 -0.45 12.96
N PRO A 256 26.49 -0.35 13.83
CA PRO A 256 27.75 0.30 13.49
C PRO A 256 28.40 -0.33 12.25
N ALA A 257 29.04 0.49 11.41
CA ALA A 257 29.87 0.05 10.29
C ALA A 257 31.18 0.84 10.25
N GLU A 258 32.17 0.32 9.53
CA GLU A 258 33.39 1.06 9.22
C GLU A 258 33.17 1.93 7.96
N PRO A 259 33.68 3.17 7.89
CA PRO A 259 33.62 3.97 6.66
C PRO A 259 34.34 3.30 5.48
N SER A 260 33.93 3.63 4.25
CA SER A 260 34.61 3.11 3.07
C SER A 260 35.88 3.93 2.79
N PRO A 261 37.05 3.29 2.60
CA PRO A 261 38.32 4.02 2.50
C PRO A 261 38.53 4.78 1.18
N LYS A 262 37.62 4.70 0.20
CA LYS A 262 37.90 5.07 -1.20
C LYS A 262 36.79 5.83 -1.94
N VAL A 263 35.74 6.28 -1.25
CA VAL A 263 34.60 6.88 -1.95
C VAL A 263 34.46 8.35 -1.56
N PRO A 264 34.76 9.30 -2.47
CA PRO A 264 34.57 10.71 -2.17
C PRO A 264 33.07 11.02 -2.05
N PRO A 265 32.65 11.99 -1.22
CA PRO A 265 31.26 12.46 -1.20
C PRO A 265 30.94 13.31 -2.43
N ALA A 266 29.67 13.31 -2.85
CA ALA A 266 29.20 14.23 -3.88
C ALA A 266 29.46 15.68 -3.44
N SER A 267 29.77 16.56 -4.39
CA SER A 267 30.08 17.95 -4.10
C SER A 267 29.00 18.89 -4.63
N LEU A 268 28.77 19.97 -3.88
CA LEU A 268 27.89 21.06 -4.26
C LEU A 268 28.71 22.35 -4.26
N GLU A 269 29.11 22.80 -5.44
CA GLU A 269 30.00 23.94 -5.62
C GLU A 269 29.20 25.21 -5.95
N THR A 270 29.39 26.29 -5.22
CA THR A 270 28.81 27.60 -5.57
C THR A 270 29.59 28.22 -6.73
N LEU A 271 28.94 28.32 -7.89
CA LEU A 271 29.50 28.97 -9.09
C LEU A 271 29.29 30.48 -9.07
N GLN A 272 28.13 30.91 -8.59
CA GLN A 272 27.76 32.32 -8.55
C GLN A 272 26.76 32.56 -7.43
N GLU A 273 26.90 33.68 -6.74
CA GLU A 273 25.93 34.19 -5.78
C GLU A 273 25.53 35.61 -6.17
N THR A 274 24.23 35.84 -6.25
CA THR A 274 23.64 37.17 -6.44
C THR A 274 22.51 37.40 -5.45
N ARG A 275 22.02 38.63 -5.37
CA ARG A 275 20.85 38.98 -4.56
C ARG A 275 19.76 39.58 -5.44
N GLU A 276 18.53 39.10 -5.25
CA GLU A 276 17.31 39.58 -5.90
C GLU A 276 16.31 39.98 -4.80
N GLY A 277 16.39 41.23 -4.32
CA GLY A 277 15.61 41.68 -3.16
C GLY A 277 15.98 40.93 -1.89
N GLU A 278 14.99 40.26 -1.27
CA GLU A 278 15.17 39.43 -0.06
C GLU A 278 15.65 37.99 -0.36
N LEU A 279 15.82 37.66 -1.65
CA LEU A 279 16.27 36.34 -2.08
C LEU A 279 17.76 36.35 -2.38
N ARG A 280 18.46 35.35 -1.86
CA ARG A 280 19.81 34.99 -2.27
C ARG A 280 19.70 33.97 -3.40
N VAL A 281 20.30 34.28 -4.54
CA VAL A 281 20.23 33.44 -5.73
C VAL A 281 21.59 32.79 -5.95
N LEU A 282 21.63 31.48 -5.77
CA LEU A 282 22.84 30.68 -5.82
C LEU A 282 22.82 29.83 -7.07
N ARG A 283 23.73 30.09 -8.00
CA ARG A 283 24.04 29.14 -9.07
C ARG A 283 25.06 28.15 -8.52
N VAL A 284 24.65 26.90 -8.40
CA VAL A 284 25.48 25.82 -7.84
C VAL A 284 25.66 24.72 -8.86
N ARG A 285 26.75 23.96 -8.73
CA ARG A 285 27.01 22.74 -9.50
C ARG A 285 27.01 21.54 -8.57
N LEU A 286 26.09 20.63 -8.83
CA LEU A 286 26.05 19.33 -8.17
C LEU A 286 26.89 18.35 -9.00
N ARG A 287 27.94 17.78 -8.39
CA ARG A 287 28.70 16.68 -8.96
C ARG A 287 28.51 15.42 -8.15
N ALA A 288 28.13 14.36 -8.83
CA ALA A 288 28.05 13.02 -8.26
C ALA A 288 29.44 12.43 -8.08
N SER A 289 29.63 11.60 -7.05
CA SER A 289 30.83 10.76 -6.97
C SER A 289 30.65 9.43 -7.70
N HIS A 290 29.39 9.00 -7.85
CA HIS A 290 29.00 7.84 -8.66
C HIS A 290 28.15 8.28 -9.84
N GLY A 291 28.62 8.05 -11.06
CA GLY A 291 27.85 8.38 -12.28
C GLY A 291 26.56 7.55 -12.46
N VAL A 292 26.41 6.43 -11.73
CA VAL A 292 25.21 5.57 -11.76
C VAL A 292 24.60 5.52 -10.36
N GLY A 293 23.53 6.28 -10.15
CA GLY A 293 22.87 6.37 -8.85
C GLY A 293 21.73 7.37 -8.79
N ALA A 294 21.27 7.60 -7.55
CA ALA A 294 20.38 8.69 -7.21
C ALA A 294 21.12 9.70 -6.33
N HIS A 295 20.84 10.98 -6.48
CA HIS A 295 21.42 12.02 -5.64
C HIS A 295 20.32 12.85 -5.01
N TRP A 296 20.48 13.20 -3.75
CA TRP A 296 19.51 14.01 -3.03
C TRP A 296 20.12 15.30 -2.54
N LEU A 297 19.38 16.39 -2.71
CA LEU A 297 19.60 17.63 -1.98
C LEU A 297 18.50 17.77 -0.95
N SER A 298 18.87 17.96 0.31
CA SER A 298 17.93 18.22 1.40
C SER A 298 18.31 19.51 2.11
N LEU A 299 17.35 20.42 2.24
CA LEU A 299 17.54 21.70 2.90
C LEU A 299 16.22 22.19 3.53
N PRO A 300 16.24 23.11 4.51
CA PRO A 300 15.02 23.57 5.16
C PRO A 300 14.01 24.19 4.18
N ALA A 301 12.79 23.63 4.11
CA ALA A 301 11.75 24.03 3.17
C ALA A 301 11.35 25.50 3.32
N ALA A 302 11.33 26.02 4.55
CA ALA A 302 11.04 27.43 4.82
C ALA A 302 12.05 28.37 4.16
N ARG A 303 13.29 27.92 3.97
CA ARG A 303 14.37 28.71 3.36
C ARG A 303 14.37 28.60 1.83
N LEU A 304 13.81 27.56 1.22
CA LEU A 304 13.78 27.41 -0.24
C LEU A 304 12.58 28.14 -0.86
N ALA A 305 12.84 29.17 -1.68
CA ALA A 305 11.80 29.86 -2.46
C ALA A 305 11.53 29.17 -3.79
N GLU A 306 12.58 28.83 -4.52
CA GLU A 306 12.50 28.19 -5.83
C GLU A 306 13.78 27.41 -6.09
N LEU A 307 13.66 26.30 -6.84
CA LEU A 307 14.80 25.62 -7.43
C LEU A 307 14.56 25.42 -8.92
N SER A 308 15.58 25.76 -9.72
CA SER A 308 15.57 25.57 -11.17
C SER A 308 16.80 24.79 -11.63
N LEU A 309 16.60 23.83 -12.52
CA LEU A 309 17.68 23.22 -13.30
C LEU A 309 18.10 24.19 -14.40
N VAL A 310 19.40 24.33 -14.65
CA VAL A 310 19.93 25.15 -15.77
C VAL A 310 20.29 24.26 -16.96
N THR A 311 20.99 23.16 -16.70
CA THR A 311 21.43 22.19 -17.71
C THR A 311 20.89 20.79 -17.39
N PRO A 312 20.48 19.98 -18.39
CA PRO A 312 20.51 20.24 -19.84
C PRO A 312 19.37 21.13 -20.37
N THR A 313 18.27 21.27 -19.62
CA THR A 313 17.13 22.12 -20.02
C THR A 313 16.62 22.92 -18.84
N PRO A 314 16.47 24.25 -18.97
CA PRO A 314 15.93 25.10 -17.92
C PRO A 314 14.53 24.66 -17.49
N ARG A 315 14.36 24.31 -16.20
CA ARG A 315 13.05 23.93 -15.65
C ARG A 315 13.02 24.14 -14.14
N VAL A 316 11.93 24.73 -13.66
CA VAL A 316 11.62 24.77 -12.22
C VAL A 316 11.30 23.35 -11.75
N ILE A 317 12.00 22.88 -10.72
CA ILE A 317 11.77 21.56 -10.13
C ILE A 317 10.99 21.77 -8.83
N PRO A 318 9.74 21.27 -8.73
CA PRO A 318 9.02 21.30 -7.47
C PRO A 318 9.72 20.34 -6.48
N PRO A 319 10.12 20.80 -5.28
CA PRO A 319 10.72 19.94 -4.28
C PRO A 319 9.66 18.99 -3.69
N GLU A 320 10.08 17.79 -3.29
CA GLU A 320 9.30 16.92 -2.41
C GLU A 320 9.41 17.47 -0.99
N LEU A 321 8.29 17.81 -0.36
CA LEU A 321 8.28 18.26 1.03
C LEU A 321 8.22 17.07 1.97
N ARG A 322 9.18 16.98 2.89
CA ARG A 322 9.25 15.96 3.95
C ARG A 322 9.42 16.62 5.31
N GLY A 323 8.30 16.78 6.01
CA GLY A 323 8.29 17.54 7.26
C GLY A 323 8.69 19.00 7.00
N ASP A 324 9.78 19.44 7.62
CA ASP A 324 10.35 20.77 7.46
C ASP A 324 11.47 20.85 6.40
N GLN A 325 11.79 19.75 5.73
CA GLN A 325 12.80 19.68 4.68
C GLN A 325 12.18 19.71 3.27
N ALA A 326 12.84 20.40 2.37
CA ALA A 326 12.64 20.30 0.93
C ALA A 326 13.68 19.34 0.37
N ARG A 327 13.22 18.27 -0.26
CA ARG A 327 14.06 17.24 -0.87
C ARG A 327 13.95 17.29 -2.39
N LEU A 328 15.09 17.18 -3.05
CA LEU A 328 15.17 17.03 -4.49
C LEU A 328 15.92 15.76 -4.85
N THR A 329 15.48 15.09 -5.90
CA THR A 329 16.10 13.85 -6.37
C THR A 329 16.55 13.99 -7.80
N PHE A 330 17.82 13.68 -8.03
CA PHE A 330 18.45 13.64 -9.34
C PHE A 330 18.85 12.20 -9.65
N PHE A 331 18.68 11.77 -10.90
CA PHE A 331 19.12 10.46 -11.37
C PHE A 331 20.03 10.67 -12.58
N GLY A 332 21.12 9.90 -12.66
CA GLY A 332 22.05 9.96 -13.78
C GLY A 332 22.68 11.35 -13.95
N VAL A 333 23.18 11.93 -12.85
CA VAL A 333 23.96 13.18 -12.91
C VAL A 333 25.22 12.89 -13.75
N PRO A 334 25.48 13.64 -14.83
CA PRO A 334 26.64 13.40 -15.68
C PRO A 334 27.94 13.76 -14.96
N ASP A 335 29.08 13.26 -15.45
CA ASP A 335 30.40 13.44 -14.82
C ASP A 335 30.78 14.94 -14.65
N GLU A 336 30.38 15.80 -15.59
CA GLU A 336 30.58 17.24 -15.50
C GLU A 336 29.76 17.91 -14.39
N GLY A 337 28.68 17.26 -13.93
CA GLY A 337 27.70 17.72 -12.97
C GLY A 337 26.48 18.39 -13.60
N VAL A 338 25.45 18.65 -12.78
CA VAL A 338 24.29 19.45 -13.16
C VAL A 338 24.34 20.83 -12.52
N GLU A 339 24.01 21.86 -13.28
CA GLU A 339 23.91 23.22 -12.74
C GLU A 339 22.48 23.53 -12.29
N LEU A 340 22.37 24.07 -11.08
CA LEU A 340 21.13 24.42 -10.43
C LEU A 340 21.15 25.89 -10.05
N VAL A 341 19.97 26.51 -10.01
CA VAL A 341 19.76 27.81 -9.39
C VAL A 341 18.85 27.61 -8.19
N LEU A 342 19.37 27.93 -7.00
CA LEU A 342 18.65 27.92 -5.74
C LEU A 342 18.27 29.36 -5.40
N ARG A 343 16.99 29.65 -5.24
CA ARG A 343 16.52 30.92 -4.65
C ARG A 343 16.21 30.67 -3.18
N ILE A 344 17.06 31.20 -2.31
CA ILE A 344 17.00 31.01 -0.86
C ILE A 344 16.48 32.29 -0.19
N ARG A 345 15.56 32.15 0.75
CA ARG A 345 15.03 33.25 1.57
C ARG A 345 16.04 33.64 2.65
N GLY A 346 16.28 34.94 2.77
CA GLY A 346 17.15 35.50 3.81
C GLY A 346 18.64 35.39 3.49
N ALA A 347 19.44 36.20 4.19
CA ALA A 347 20.87 36.35 3.91
C ALA A 347 21.77 35.29 4.55
N ALA A 348 21.35 34.68 5.65
CA ALA A 348 22.17 33.74 6.41
C ALA A 348 22.49 32.47 5.60
N PRO A 349 23.67 31.87 5.75
CA PRO A 349 24.01 30.57 5.16
C PRO A 349 22.92 29.52 5.40
N VAL A 350 22.81 28.57 4.47
CA VAL A 350 21.89 27.44 4.58
C VAL A 350 22.66 26.15 4.42
N ASP A 351 22.53 25.26 5.40
CA ASP A 351 23.11 23.94 5.32
C ASP A 351 22.29 23.09 4.36
N VAL A 352 22.97 22.51 3.37
CA VAL A 352 22.40 21.61 2.39
C VAL A 352 23.05 20.25 2.56
N ALA A 353 22.25 19.26 2.92
CA ALA A 353 22.69 17.87 2.90
C ALA A 353 22.68 17.37 1.45
N VAL A 354 23.85 16.95 0.99
CA VAL A 354 24.06 16.33 -0.31
C VAL A 354 24.25 14.84 -0.07
N VAL A 355 23.34 14.03 -0.58
CA VAL A 355 23.40 12.57 -0.46
C VAL A 355 23.68 11.97 -1.82
N ASP A 356 24.77 11.22 -1.91
CA ASP A 356 25.07 10.37 -3.06
C ASP A 356 24.63 8.94 -2.78
N ALA A 357 23.76 8.38 -3.60
CA ALA A 357 23.25 7.01 -3.45
C ALA A 357 23.70 6.14 -4.62
N ALA A 358 24.66 5.27 -4.36
CA ALA A 358 25.06 4.21 -5.29
C ALA A 358 24.19 2.96 -5.09
N TYR A 359 23.79 2.32 -6.18
CA TYR A 359 23.04 1.08 -6.14
C TYR A 359 23.92 -0.13 -5.80
N GLY A 360 23.38 -1.03 -4.99
CA GLY A 360 24.09 -2.21 -4.51
C GLY A 360 24.84 -1.97 -3.20
N LEU A 361 25.48 -3.03 -2.72
CA LEU A 361 26.33 -2.98 -1.53
C LEU A 361 27.80 -3.11 -1.93
N PRO A 362 28.73 -2.52 -1.16
CA PRO A 362 30.14 -2.81 -1.32
C PRO A 362 30.44 -4.29 -1.02
N GLU A 363 31.51 -4.84 -1.60
CA GLU A 363 31.88 -6.27 -1.49
C GLU A 363 31.95 -6.78 -0.05
N ARG A 364 32.42 -5.93 0.89
CA ARG A 364 32.50 -6.26 2.33
C ARG A 364 31.13 -6.55 2.97
N ALA A 365 30.03 -6.09 2.36
CA ALA A 365 28.67 -6.38 2.82
C ALA A 365 28.10 -7.68 2.24
N ALA A 366 28.87 -8.46 1.46
CA ALA A 366 28.38 -9.70 0.85
C ALA A 366 27.85 -10.72 1.88
N ALA A 367 28.36 -10.70 3.11
CA ALA A 367 27.82 -11.53 4.19
C ALA A 367 26.40 -11.07 4.61
N LEU A 368 26.19 -9.75 4.77
CA LEU A 368 24.88 -9.18 5.08
C LEU A 368 23.87 -9.44 3.95
N ALA A 369 24.26 -9.24 2.69
CA ALA A 369 23.40 -9.54 1.55
C ALA A 369 22.96 -11.01 1.49
N ARG A 370 23.87 -11.95 1.79
CA ARG A 370 23.58 -13.40 1.84
C ARG A 370 22.78 -13.81 3.06
N ALA A 371 22.77 -13.01 4.12
CA ALA A 371 21.97 -13.27 5.31
C ALA A 371 20.49 -12.90 5.13
N ARG A 372 20.11 -12.27 4.01
CA ARG A 372 18.72 -12.30 3.53
C ARG A 372 18.40 -13.75 3.16
N ASP A 373 17.58 -14.41 3.96
CA ASP A 373 17.12 -15.77 3.68
C ASP A 373 16.16 -15.81 2.48
N ALA A 374 15.64 -17.00 2.13
CA ALA A 374 14.72 -17.18 1.01
C ALA A 374 13.40 -16.39 1.15
N THR A 375 13.09 -15.92 2.37
CA THR A 375 11.88 -15.16 2.68
C THR A 375 12.09 -13.66 2.63
N ALA A 376 13.28 -13.14 2.30
CA ALA A 376 13.55 -11.71 2.19
C ALA A 376 14.10 -11.34 0.80
N MET A 377 13.73 -10.17 0.28
CA MET A 377 14.29 -9.63 -0.97
C MET A 377 14.45 -8.10 -0.93
N PRO A 378 15.44 -7.55 -1.67
CA PRO A 378 15.50 -6.11 -1.92
C PRO A 378 14.26 -5.64 -2.70
N ARG A 379 13.81 -4.42 -2.43
CA ARG A 379 12.64 -3.79 -3.06
C ARG A 379 12.97 -2.38 -3.56
N GLN A 380 12.33 -1.96 -4.64
CA GLN A 380 12.50 -0.64 -5.27
C GLN A 380 13.96 -0.37 -5.63
N PHE A 381 14.63 0.57 -4.95
CA PHE A 381 16.04 0.88 -5.14
C PHE A 381 16.98 -0.22 -4.61
N GLY A 382 16.42 -1.23 -3.95
CA GLY A 382 17.16 -2.36 -3.41
C GLY A 382 18.15 -1.93 -2.34
N ASP A 383 19.26 -2.65 -2.27
CA ASP A 383 20.35 -2.29 -1.39
C ASP A 383 21.11 -1.08 -1.94
N MET A 384 21.61 -0.22 -1.04
CA MET A 384 22.27 1.02 -1.43
C MET A 384 23.53 1.30 -0.60
N HIS A 385 24.41 2.11 -1.16
CA HIS A 385 25.48 2.80 -0.44
C HIS A 385 25.21 4.30 -0.51
N LEU A 386 24.89 4.88 0.63
CA LEU A 386 24.60 6.30 0.79
C LEU A 386 25.80 7.00 1.40
N ILE A 387 26.18 8.12 0.80
CA ILE A 387 27.23 8.99 1.28
C ILE A 387 26.64 10.38 1.42
N THR A 388 26.52 10.84 2.65
CA THR A 388 25.99 12.15 2.99
C THR A 388 27.14 13.10 3.31
N THR A 389 27.07 14.31 2.79
CA THR A 389 27.88 15.44 3.24
C THR A 389 26.98 16.64 3.49
N ILE A 390 27.42 17.57 4.33
CA ILE A 390 26.71 18.82 4.58
C ILE A 390 27.58 19.95 4.03
N THR A 391 27.01 20.75 3.13
CA THR A 391 27.65 21.95 2.59
C THR A 391 26.86 23.17 3.02
N SER A 392 27.52 24.11 3.69
CA SER A 392 26.92 25.40 4.01
C SER A 392 27.06 26.33 2.80
N LEU A 393 25.93 26.69 2.21
CA LEU A 393 25.87 27.59 1.05
C LEU A 393 25.55 29.01 1.46
#